data_AF-A0A3P7IV26-F1
#
_entry.id   AF-A0A3P7IV26-F1
#
_cell.length_a   1.000
_cell.length_b   1.000
_cell.length_c   1.000
_cell.angle_alpha   90.00
_cell.angle_beta   90.00
_cell.angle_gamma   90.00
#
_symmetry.space_group_name_H-M   'P 1'
#
loop_
_entity.id
_entity.type
_entity.pdbx_description
1 polymer ?
#
loop_
_entity_poly.entity_id
_entity_poly.type
_entity_poly.pdbx_seq_one_letter_code
_entity_poly.pdbx_strand_id
1 'polypeptide(L)' 'EWIPVHVNNAKGDISVGVITIEGKQILGKVDIKNEKSAAGFGGKENMLVGPACASNTVVLCRKAKPGYKFD' A
#
# COMPACT_ATOMS: atom_id res chain seq x y z
N GLU A 1 14.94 10.37 0.78
CA GLU A 1 13.72 10.05 0.01
C GLU A 1 12.80 9.16 0.84
N TRP A 2 11.51 9.07 0.51
CA TRP A 2 10.57 8.15 1.16
C TRP A 2 10.49 6.86 0.34
N ILE A 3 10.74 5.71 0.97
CA ILE A 3 10.68 4.40 0.33
C ILE A 3 9.53 3.62 0.98
N PRO A 4 8.60 3.04 0.21
CA PRO A 4 7.56 2.18 0.77
C PRO A 4 8.16 1.04 1.60
N VAL A 5 7.52 0.69 2.71
CA VAL A 5 7.84 -0.56 3.39
C VAL A 5 7.26 -1.69 2.56
N HIS A 6 8.08 -2.61 2.09
CA HIS A 6 7.67 -3.70 1.20
C HIS A 6 8.23 -5.06 1.63
N VAL A 7 7.52 -6.11 1.26
CA VAL A 7 8.00 -7.49 1.26
C VAL A 7 7.99 -7.99 -0.19
N ASN A 8 9.16 -8.40 -0.67
CA ASN A 8 9.32 -8.85 -2.06
C ASN A 8 8.70 -10.22 -2.28
N ASN A 9 8.05 -10.40 -3.41
CA ASN A 9 7.56 -11.68 -3.88
C ASN A 9 7.67 -11.75 -5.42
N ALA A 10 7.85 -12.94 -5.97
CA ALA A 10 7.95 -13.17 -7.41
C ALA A 10 6.74 -12.65 -8.21
N LYS A 11 5.60 -12.46 -7.54
CA LYS A 11 4.35 -11.98 -8.14
C LYS A 11 4.06 -10.48 -7.90
N GLY A 12 4.88 -9.79 -7.11
CA GLY A 12 4.70 -8.37 -6.78
C GLY A 12 5.30 -8.01 -5.41
N ASP A 13 5.75 -6.76 -5.27
CA ASP A 13 6.26 -6.23 -4.01
C ASP A 13 5.10 -5.63 -3.21
N ILE A 14 4.77 -6.27 -2.09
CA ILE A 14 3.59 -5.89 -1.32
C ILE A 14 3.98 -4.94 -0.19
N SER A 15 3.34 -3.79 -0.18
CA SER A 15 3.44 -2.76 0.84
C SER A 15 2.19 -2.68 1.71
N VAL A 16 2.26 -1.96 2.82
CA VAL A 16 1.13 -1.69 3.71
C VAL A 16 0.56 -0.31 3.42
N GLY A 17 -0.76 -0.17 3.46
CA GLY A 17 -1.42 1.13 3.31
C GLY A 17 -2.81 1.19 3.92
N VAL A 18 -3.23 2.41 4.23
CA VAL A 18 -4.60 2.71 4.67
C VAL A 18 -5.41 3.08 3.44
N ILE A 19 -6.50 2.35 3.20
CA ILE A 19 -7.36 2.47 2.03
C ILE A 19 -8.67 3.13 2.45
N THR A 20 -9.12 4.13 1.69
CA THR A 20 -10.43 4.76 1.88
C THR A 20 -11.45 4.07 0.99
N ILE A 21 -12.44 3.40 1.60
CA ILE A 21 -13.54 2.74 0.90
C ILE A 21 -14.85 3.21 1.54
N GLU A 22 -15.79 3.69 0.72
CA GLU A 22 -17.08 4.21 1.19
C GLU A 22 -16.94 5.30 2.28
N GLY A 23 -15.91 6.15 2.15
CA GLY A 23 -15.63 7.25 3.08
C GLY A 23 -15.03 6.82 4.43
N LYS A 24 -14.75 5.53 4.63
CA LYS A 24 -14.08 5.01 5.83
C LYS A 24 -12.68 4.49 5.50
N GLN A 25 -11.80 4.54 6.49
CA GLN A 25 -10.43 4.08 6.38
C GLN A 25 -10.27 2.65 6.93
N ILE A 26 -9.52 1.82 6.21
CA ILE A 26 -9.19 0.45 6.60
C ILE A 26 -7.73 0.14 6.25
N LEU A 27 -7.02 -0.55 7.15
CA LEU A 27 -5.67 -1.03 6.87
C LEU A 27 -5.71 -2.22 5.90
N GLY A 28 -4.87 -2.19 4.87
CA GLY A 28 -4.81 -3.22 3.84
C GLY A 28 -3.42 -3.36 3.21
N LYS A 29 -3.39 -4.09 2.09
CA LYS A 29 -2.20 -4.32 1.27
C LYS A 29 -2.20 -3.45 0.03
N VAL A 30 -1.02 -3.07 -0.43
CA VAL A 30 -0.82 -2.24 -1.62
C VAL A 30 0.30 -2.83 -2.47
N ASP A 31 0.00 -3.17 -3.71
CA ASP A 31 0.98 -3.41 -4.76
C ASP A 31 1.16 -2.12 -5.55
N ILE A 32 2.23 -1.39 -5.24
CA ILE A 32 2.44 -0.03 -5.72
C ILE A 32 2.75 -0.03 -7.22
N LYS A 33 3.60 -0.97 -7.67
CA LYS A 33 4.04 -1.06 -9.06
C LYS A 33 2.90 -1.45 -9.99
N ASN A 34 1.97 -2.27 -9.49
CA ASN A 34 0.79 -2.69 -10.25
C ASN A 34 -0.46 -1.84 -9.98
N GLU A 35 -0.35 -0.77 -9.18
CA GLU A 35 -1.44 0.14 -8.81
C GLU A 35 -2.69 -0.56 -8.26
N LYS A 36 -2.50 -1.49 -7.31
CA LYS A 36 -3.61 -2.22 -6.65
C LYS A 36 -3.55 -2.06 -5.14
N SER A 37 -4.66 -1.72 -4.53
CA SER A 37 -4.83 -1.77 -3.07
C SER A 37 -6.04 -2.63 -2.70
N ALA A 38 -5.94 -3.40 -1.62
CA ALA A 38 -7.04 -4.25 -1.18
C ALA A 38 -7.11 -4.44 0.33
N ALA A 39 -8.32 -4.59 0.85
CA ALA A 39 -8.60 -4.94 2.24
C ALA A 39 -9.72 -5.99 2.33
N GLY A 40 -9.58 -6.93 3.26
CA GLY A 40 -10.59 -7.96 3.54
C GLY A 40 -11.63 -7.45 4.54
N PHE A 41 -12.89 -7.36 4.12
CA PHE A 41 -14.02 -7.07 5.01
C PHE A 41 -15.34 -7.49 4.36
N GLY A 42 -16.36 -7.76 5.17
CA GLY A 42 -17.67 -8.20 4.68
C GLY A 42 -17.64 -9.55 3.94
N GLY A 43 -16.72 -10.45 4.33
CA GLY A 43 -16.58 -11.79 3.73
C GLY A 43 -15.95 -11.82 2.34
N LYS A 44 -15.37 -10.71 1.86
CA LYS A 44 -14.69 -10.62 0.55
C LYS A 44 -13.43 -9.77 0.61
N GLU A 45 -12.60 -9.88 -0.42
CA GLU A 45 -11.53 -8.92 -0.69
C GLU A 45 -12.11 -7.75 -1.50
N ASN A 46 -11.98 -6.53 -0.98
CA ASN A 46 -12.39 -5.32 -1.68
C ASN A 46 -11.13 -4.65 -2.23
N MET A 47 -11.11 -4.44 -3.55
CA MET A 47 -9.92 -4.02 -4.29
C MET A 47 -10.17 -2.71 -5.05
N LEU A 48 -9.20 -1.81 -5.00
CA LEU A 48 -9.10 -0.62 -5.84
C LEU A 48 -7.93 -0.80 -6.82
N VAL A 49 -8.11 -0.29 -8.04
CA VAL A 49 -7.10 -0.39 -9.10
C VAL A 49 -6.87 0.97 -9.77
N GLY A 50 -5.67 1.20 -10.29
CA GLY A 50 -5.30 2.39 -11.06
C GLY A 50 -5.60 3.70 -10.32
N PRO A 51 -6.33 4.66 -10.94
CA PRO A 51 -6.61 5.96 -10.31
C PRO A 51 -7.32 5.87 -8.96
N ALA A 52 -8.17 4.85 -8.76
CA ALA A 52 -8.87 4.65 -7.49
C ALA A 52 -7.91 4.21 -6.38
N CYS A 53 -6.90 3.37 -6.70
CA CYS A 53 -5.84 3.02 -5.77
C CYS A 53 -5.03 4.26 -5.39
N ALA A 54 -4.56 5.02 -6.39
CA ALA A 54 -3.72 6.21 -6.18
C ALA A 54 -4.42 7.29 -5.35
N SER A 55 -5.70 7.55 -5.61
CA SER A 55 -6.45 8.64 -4.96
C SER A 55 -6.93 8.30 -3.54
N ASN A 56 -7.06 7.01 -3.21
CA ASN A 56 -7.70 6.57 -1.97
C ASN A 56 -6.77 5.80 -1.03
N THR A 57 -5.47 5.72 -1.31
CA THR A 57 -4.54 4.91 -0.52
C THR A 57 -3.41 5.77 0.04
N VAL A 58 -3.21 5.71 1.35
CA VAL A 58 -2.04 6.27 2.03
C VAL A 58 -1.08 5.13 2.34
N VAL A 59 0.11 5.15 1.75
CA VAL A 59 1.11 4.07 1.87
C VAL A 59 2.04 4.34 3.04
N LEU A 60 2.37 3.28 3.81
CA LEU A 60 3.41 3.34 4.82
C LEU A 60 4.79 3.40 4.16
N CYS A 61 5.46 4.55 4.31
CA CYS A 61 6.82 4.76 3.84
C CYS A 61 7.80 4.94 5.01
N ARG A 62 9.07 4.62 4.75
CA ARG A 62 10.21 4.85 5.64
C ARG A 62 11.18 5.84 4.99
N LYS A 63 11.84 6.66 5.81
CA LYS A 63 12.88 7.60 5.39
C LYS A 63 14.10 7.43 6.28
N ALA A 64 15.28 7.27 5.67
CA ALA A 64 16.51 7.05 6.41
C ALA A 64 16.89 8.32 7.19
N LYS A 65 17.36 8.14 8.42
CA LYS A 65 17.94 9.23 9.21
C LYS A 65 19.28 9.66 8.58
N PRO A 66 19.75 10.90 8.82
CA PRO A 66 21.07 11.34 8.35
C PRO A 66 22.17 10.35 8.77
N GLY A 67 23.02 9.94 7.82
CA GLY A 67 24.10 8.96 8.06
C GLY A 67 23.68 7.49 7.99
N TYR A 68 22.38 7.18 7.88
CA TYR A 68 21.88 5.82 7.72
C TYR A 68 21.47 5.54 6.28
N LYS A 69 21.58 4.28 5.86
CA LYS A 69 21.07 3.78 4.59
C LYS A 69 20.12 2.61 4.87
N PHE A 70 19.05 2.54 4.10
CA PHE A 70 18.32 1.28 3.98
C PHE A 70 19.10 0.39 3.01
N ASP A 71 19.06 -0.89 3.29
CA ASP A 71 19.51 -1.97 2.42
C ASP A 71 18.68 -2.05 1.12
#